data_AF-E5VP58-F1
#
_entry.id   AF-E5VP58-F1
#
_cell.length_a   1.000
_cell.length_b   1.000
_cell.length_c   1.000
_cell.angle_alpha   90.00
_cell.angle_beta   90.00
_cell.angle_gamma   90.00
#
_symmetry.space_group_name_H-M   'P 1'
#
loop_
_entity.id
_entity.type
_entity.pdbx_description
1 polymer ?
#
loop_
_entity_poly.entity_id
_entity_poly.type
_entity_poly.pdbx_seq_one_letter_code
_entity_poly.pdbx_strand_id
1 'polypeptide(L)' 'MELATTDMILPAVRHNLGIGFIPPEFAKDDLESGEVFEIEVKETFPQRNIILIYDTEYPQSIAAKAFLRFLN' A
#
# COMPACT_ATOMS: atom_id res chain seq x y z
N MET A 1 7.11 -16.22 -9.76
CA MET A 1 7.01 -15.13 -10.76
C MET A 1 7.24 -13.84 -10.02
N GLU A 2 8.19 -13.03 -10.46
CA GLU A 2 8.42 -11.70 -9.88
C GLU A 2 7.70 -10.67 -10.77
N LEU A 3 6.95 -9.77 -10.15
CA LEU A 3 6.21 -8.73 -10.84
C LEU A 3 6.97 -7.41 -10.71
N ALA A 4 7.02 -6.65 -11.80
CA ALA A 4 7.82 -5.42 -11.86
C ALA A 4 7.22 -4.28 -11.02
N THR A 5 5.91 -4.30 -10.76
CA THR A 5 5.20 -3.25 -10.03
C THR A 5 4.12 -3.82 -9.11
N THR A 6 3.81 -3.10 -8.04
CA THR A 6 2.83 -3.53 -7.02
C THR A 6 1.40 -3.62 -7.57
N ASP A 7 1.04 -2.76 -8.52
CA ASP A 7 -0.27 -2.77 -9.19
C ASP A 7 -0.53 -4.03 -10.01
N MET A 8 0.52 -4.73 -10.46
CA MET A 8 0.38 -6.01 -11.16
C MET A 8 0.07 -7.20 -10.25
N ILE A 9 0.27 -7.06 -8.93
CA ILE A 9 0.11 -8.18 -7.98
C ILE A 9 -1.34 -8.66 -7.96
N LEU A 10 -2.30 -7.73 -7.82
CA LEU A 10 -3.71 -8.07 -7.69
C LEU A 10 -4.29 -8.72 -8.96
N PRO A 11 -4.04 -8.22 -10.19
CA PRO A 11 -4.38 -8.93 -11.42
C PRO A 11 -3.81 -10.35 -11.51
N ALA A 12 -2.55 -10.54 -11.11
CA ALA A 12 -1.94 -11.88 -11.15
C ALA A 12 -2.63 -12.86 -10.18
N VAL A 13 -2.99 -12.39 -8.98
CA VAL A 13 -3.73 -13.19 -7.99
C VAL A 13 -5.14 -13.54 -8.50
N ARG A 14 -5.89 -12.56 -9.03
CA ARG A 14 -7.23 -12.79 -9.64
C ARG A 14 -7.23 -13.88 -10.71
N HIS A 15 -6.15 -13.94 -11.50
CA HIS A 15 -5.98 -14.94 -12.56
C HIS A 15 -5.29 -16.23 -12.10
N ASN A 16 -5.19 -16.46 -10.78
CA ASN A 16 -4.59 -17.66 -10.18
C ASN A 16 -3.12 -17.90 -10.56
N LEU A 17 -2.37 -16.83 -10.85
CA LEU A 17 -0.95 -16.90 -11.23
C LEU A 17 0.01 -16.85 -10.04
N GLY A 18 -0.51 -16.86 -8.81
CA GLY A 18 0.28 -16.88 -7.57
C GLY A 18 -0.47 -16.30 -6.37
N ILE A 19 0.27 -16.08 -5.28
CA ILE A 19 -0.19 -15.37 -4.08
C ILE A 19 0.50 -14.00 -4.00
N GLY A 20 -0.22 -12.99 -3.49
CA GLY A 20 0.26 -11.62 -3.39
C GLY A 20 0.36 -11.15 -1.94
N PHE A 21 1.35 -10.30 -1.65
CA PHE A 21 1.46 -9.59 -0.37
C PHE A 21 1.30 -8.09 -0.62
N ILE A 22 0.13 -7.56 -0.30
CA ILE A 22 -0.24 -6.15 -0.51
C ILE A 22 -0.95 -5.59 0.73
N PRO A 23 -0.94 -4.27 0.95
CA PRO A 23 -1.77 -3.68 2.00
C PRO A 23 -3.27 -3.95 1.72
N PRO A 24 -4.09 -4.24 2.75
CA PRO A 24 -5.50 -4.62 2.57
C PRO A 24 -6.33 -3.60 1.79
N GLU A 25 -6.01 -2.31 1.93
CA GLU A 25 -6.66 -1.19 1.22
C GLU A 25 -6.66 -1.39 -0.31
N PHE A 26 -5.62 -2.02 -0.88
CA PHE A 26 -5.52 -2.25 -2.32
C PHE A 26 -6.38 -3.42 -2.82
N ALA A 27 -6.75 -4.35 -1.92
CA ALA A 27 -7.56 -5.53 -2.25
C ALA A 27 -9.01 -5.40 -1.80
N LYS A 28 -9.40 -4.25 -1.23
CA LYS A 28 -10.68 -4.08 -0.55
C LYS A 28 -11.87 -4.49 -1.42
N ASP A 29 -11.93 -3.98 -2.65
CA ASP A 29 -13.02 -4.27 -3.57
C ASP A 29 -13.10 -5.77 -3.92
N ASP A 30 -11.95 -6.43 -4.09
CA ASP A 30 -11.88 -7.87 -4.42
C ASP A 30 -12.18 -8.79 -3.26
N LEU A 31 -11.81 -8.36 -2.04
CA LEU A 31 -12.18 -9.05 -0.81
C LEU A 31 -13.68 -8.93 -0.57
N GLU A 32 -14.27 -7.75 -0.81
CA GLU A 32 -15.71 -7.52 -0.70
C GLU A 32 -16.51 -8.28 -1.78
N SER A 33 -15.99 -8.39 -3.00
CA SER A 33 -16.64 -9.16 -4.08
C SER A 33 -16.42 -10.67 -3.96
N GLY A 34 -15.44 -11.12 -3.17
CA GLY A 34 -15.06 -12.52 -3.05
C GLY A 34 -14.23 -13.05 -4.24
N GLU A 35 -13.71 -12.17 -5.10
CA GLU A 35 -12.81 -12.53 -6.20
C GLU A 35 -11.44 -13.01 -5.68
N VAL A 36 -11.03 -12.51 -4.53
CA VAL A 36 -9.84 -12.97 -3.80
C VAL A 36 -10.18 -13.17 -2.32
N PHE A 37 -9.34 -13.91 -1.61
CA PHE A 37 -9.47 -14.11 -0.16
C PHE A 37 -8.11 -13.93 0.52
N GLU A 38 -8.14 -13.52 1.78
CA GLU A 38 -6.93 -13.36 2.60
C GLU A 38 -6.44 -14.73 3.10
N ILE A 39 -5.13 -14.92 3.13
CA ILE A 39 -4.49 -16.11 3.70
C ILE A 39 -4.04 -15.77 5.12
N GLU A 40 -4.61 -16.45 6.12
CA GLU A 40 -4.17 -16.31 7.51
C GLU A 40 -2.76 -16.89 7.71
N VAL A 41 -1.86 -16.06 8.25
CA VAL A 41 -0.47 -16.42 8.53
C VAL A 41 -0.26 -16.49 10.04
N LYS A 42 0.61 -17.39 10.51
CA LYS A 42 0.86 -17.57 11.95
C LYS A 42 1.68 -16.43 12.54
N GLU A 43 2.56 -15.86 11.74
CA GLU A 43 3.44 -14.76 12.10
C GLU A 43 2.69 -13.43 12.15
N THR A 44 2.96 -12.63 13.18
CA THR A 44 2.48 -11.25 13.22
C THR A 44 3.33 -10.39 12.31
N PHE A 45 2.68 -9.69 11.38
CA PHE A 45 3.38 -8.69 10.56
C PHE A 45 3.78 -7.49 11.42
N PRO A 46 4.99 -6.93 11.21
CA PRO A 46 5.37 -5.69 11.87
C PRO A 46 4.47 -4.55 11.40
N GLN A 47 4.14 -3.63 12.30
CA GLN A 47 3.42 -2.42 11.93
C GLN A 47 4.28 -1.58 10.97
N ARG A 48 3.67 -1.13 9.88
CA ARG A 48 4.29 -0.25 8.89
C ARG A 48 3.75 1.17 9.08
N ASN A 49 4.64 2.14 9.19
CA ASN A 49 4.29 3.56 9.31
C ASN A 49 4.55 4.26 7.97
N ILE A 50 3.57 5.02 7.49
CA ILE A 50 3.78 5.96 6.38
C ILE A 50 4.27 7.26 7.01
N ILE A 51 5.46 7.71 6.62
CA ILE A 51 6.07 8.93 7.14
C ILE A 51 6.32 9.92 6.01
N LEU A 52 6.20 11.21 6.34
CA LEU A 52 6.58 12.28 5.45
C LEU A 52 8.03 12.67 5.73
N ILE A 53 8.87 12.65 4.69
CA ILE A 53 10.27 13.07 4.74
C ILE A 53 10.39 14.37 3.95
N TYR A 54 10.96 15.39 4.58
CA TYR A 54 11.26 16.68 3.96
C TYR A 54 12.49 17.29 4.60
N ASP A 55 13.18 18.14 3.84
CA ASP A 55 14.37 18.82 4.32
C ASP A 55 14.00 19.95 5.30
N THR A 56 14.47 19.84 6.54
CA THR A 56 14.20 20.82 7.59
C THR A 56 15.10 22.05 7.53
N GLU A 57 16.24 21.97 6.85
CA GLU A 57 17.20 23.08 6.70
C GLU A 57 16.73 24.08 5.63
N TYR A 58 15.97 23.60 4.64
CA TYR A 58 15.41 24.46 3.60
C TYR A 58 14.01 24.98 3.99
N PRO A 59 13.77 26.31 3.88
CA PRO A 59 12.45 26.87 4.12
C PRO A 59 11.40 26.26 3.19
N GLN A 60 10.35 25.71 3.80
CA GLN A 60 9.23 25.13 3.04
C GLN A 60 8.47 26.24 2.30
N SER A 61 8.18 25.99 1.02
CA SER A 61 7.34 26.87 0.20
C SER A 61 5.94 27.01 0.80
N ILE A 62 5.18 28.02 0.38
CA ILE A 62 3.79 28.21 0.82
C ILE A 62 2.95 26.96 0.49
N ALA A 63 3.15 26.37 -0.68
CA ALA A 63 2.48 25.15 -1.10
C ALA A 63 2.87 23.94 -0.22
N ALA A 64 4.16 23.76 0.07
CA ALA A 64 4.62 22.67 0.94
C ALA A 64 4.05 22.79 2.36
N LYS A 65 4.01 24.00 2.93
CA LYS A 65 3.38 24.25 4.24
C LYS A 65 1.87 23.97 4.23
N ALA A 66 1.18 24.31 3.14
CA ALA A 66 -0.24 24.01 3.00
C ALA A 66 -0.50 22.50 2.90
N PHE A 67 0.35 21.77 2.18
CA PHE A 67 0.27 20.32 2.07
C PHE A 67 0.57 19.61 3.39
N LEU A 68 1.59 20.07 4.13
CA LEU A 68 1.90 19.58 5.49
C LEU A 68 0.70 19.71 6.44
N ARG A 69 -0.01 20.84 6.39
CA ARG A 69 -1.24 21.05 7.17
C ARG A 69 -2.45 20.24 6.70
N PHE A 70 -2.44 19.77 5.46
CA PHE A 70 -3.51 18.92 4.93
C PHE A 70 -3.32 17.46 5.38
N LEU A 71 -2.08 17.03 5.53
CA LEU A 71 -1.73 15.66 5.94
C LEU A 71 -1.77 15.44 7.46
N ASN A 72 -1.68 16.51 8.27
CA ASN A 72 -1.77 16.50 9.74
C ASN A 72 -3.16 16.88 10.22
#